data_AF-A0A2D4LY64-F1
#
_entry.id   AF-A0A2D4LY64-F1
#
_cell.length_a   1.000
_cell.length_b   1.000
_cell.length_c   1.000
_cell.angle_alpha   90.00
_cell.angle_beta   90.00
_cell.angle_gamma   90.00
#
_symmetry.space_group_name_H-M   'P 1'
#
loop_
_entity.id
_entity.type
_entity.pdbx_description
1 polymer ?
#
loop_
_entity_poly.entity_id
_entity_poly.type
_entity_poly.pdbx_seq_one_letter_code
_entity_poly.pdbx_strand_id
1 'polypeptide(L)'
;LDLQKKNDALEEVSRQRLKQEEENEKLKLEIEKLNQDKLKYRRELDGKLQTLTDDLEKMKLEKDTLLKELDILQGKLSNSNKSLEEAKDTLEKEKQRGKTAVAEIEKSCQEAKHQLQLQSESIAKEQNELKNLLEKQDGISKQLATELDLARVQVLQLQGILKDKEKNEQQLQLKAELENKLQQQITLSEQILAAKKEKITDLQKSHKKAQENMEKLQLDIYGKESEILAIRQDLKVTEEKLALAQEELISNRNQISNHNQLIKELKTIRSTLEQDVSKKEQQLKEQEKLLQEIQKDKEEENVKLRDEIRICKQEFEKEISNQKDAKQLLIKQKLELQEKVDNFSTAMEQEKKNQEVMKDQWKKKEGELKKKCAEIEAKLQALIKKKDEQCKNHEESECKLNMQITALNENLGTVKKEWQSSQRRASELEKQIDDLRGEIAVLEATVQNNQDERRVLLERCLKSEGEIEKLQSKVMDARRKLDDTTAAMQELGRENQSLQIKHTQALNRKWAEDNEVQNCMACGKNFSVTIR
;
A
#
# COMPACT_ATOMS: atom_id res chain seq x y z
N LEU A 1 9.65 54.67 -141.17
CA LEU A 1 9.97 53.38 -140.53
C LEU A 1 9.96 53.47 -138.99
N ASP A 2 10.48 54.53 -138.36
CA ASP A 2 10.52 54.64 -136.89
C ASP A 2 9.16 54.84 -136.20
N LEU A 3 8.20 55.52 -136.84
CA LEU A 3 6.87 55.74 -136.25
C LEU A 3 6.01 54.47 -136.18
N GLN A 4 6.09 53.61 -137.20
CA GLN A 4 5.35 52.34 -137.22
C GLN A 4 5.84 51.40 -136.11
N LYS A 5 7.17 51.27 -135.96
CA LYS A 5 7.78 50.49 -134.87
C LYS A 5 7.39 51.00 -133.48
N LYS A 6 7.28 52.33 -133.30
CA LYS A 6 6.81 52.91 -132.05
C LYS A 6 5.32 52.68 -131.80
N ASN A 7 4.49 52.68 -132.84
CA ASN A 7 3.06 52.41 -132.68
C ASN A 7 2.78 50.94 -132.38
N ASP A 8 3.45 50.02 -133.07
CA ASP A 8 3.32 48.58 -132.80
C ASP A 8 3.86 48.24 -131.40
N ALA A 9 4.93 48.90 -130.96
CA ALA A 9 5.43 48.78 -129.59
C ALA A 9 4.45 49.37 -128.55
N LEU A 10 3.74 50.45 -128.88
CA LEU A 10 2.77 51.08 -127.98
C LEU A 10 1.48 50.27 -127.87
N GLU A 11 1.00 49.67 -128.96
CA GLU A 11 -0.13 48.74 -128.95
C GLU A 11 0.21 47.45 -128.20
N GLU A 12 1.42 46.91 -128.38
CA GLU A 12 1.88 45.75 -127.62
C GLU A 12 1.99 46.07 -126.13
N VAL A 13 2.55 47.24 -125.76
CA VAL A 13 2.58 47.71 -124.36
C VAL A 13 1.18 47.95 -123.79
N SER A 14 0.25 48.49 -124.58
CA SER A 14 -1.13 48.72 -124.12
C SER A 14 -1.89 47.42 -123.92
N ARG A 15 -1.68 46.44 -124.81
CA ARG A 15 -2.26 45.09 -124.69
C ARG A 15 -1.65 44.32 -123.52
N GLN A 16 -0.36 44.52 -123.24
CA GLN A 16 0.29 44.01 -122.04
C GLN A 16 -0.23 44.69 -120.76
N ARG A 17 -0.45 46.01 -120.76
CA ARG A 17 -1.01 46.74 -119.62
C ARG A 17 -2.43 46.28 -119.28
N LEU A 18 -3.28 46.06 -120.28
CA LEU A 18 -4.66 45.64 -120.06
C LEU A 18 -4.73 44.20 -119.53
N LYS A 19 -3.86 43.30 -120.01
CA LYS A 19 -3.67 41.97 -119.41
C LYS A 19 -3.17 42.06 -117.97
N GLN A 20 -2.23 42.96 -117.69
CA GLN A 20 -1.76 43.21 -116.32
C GLN A 20 -2.87 43.77 -115.42
N GLU A 21 -3.75 44.64 -115.92
CA GLU A 21 -4.90 45.18 -115.17
C GLU A 21 -5.92 44.07 -114.84
N GLU A 22 -6.26 43.20 -115.80
CA GLU A 22 -7.15 42.05 -115.56
C GLU A 22 -6.53 41.01 -114.61
N GLU A 23 -5.23 40.74 -114.72
CA GLU A 23 -4.50 39.89 -113.77
C GLU A 23 -4.46 40.51 -112.38
N ASN A 24 -4.22 41.81 -112.26
CA ASN A 24 -4.24 42.52 -110.98
C ASN A 24 -5.61 42.47 -110.31
N GLU A 25 -6.70 42.59 -111.07
CA GLU A 25 -8.06 42.55 -110.52
C GLU A 25 -8.47 41.13 -110.10
N LYS A 26 -8.08 40.10 -110.86
CA LYS A 26 -8.23 38.69 -110.44
C LYS A 26 -7.44 38.39 -109.17
N LEU A 27 -6.17 38.82 -109.12
CA LEU A 27 -5.33 38.67 -107.93
C LEU A 27 -5.93 39.40 -106.72
N LYS A 28 -6.51 40.59 -106.92
CA LYS A 28 -7.18 41.34 -105.85
C LYS A 28 -8.40 40.60 -105.30
N LEU A 29 -9.26 40.06 -106.16
CA LEU A 29 -10.41 39.25 -105.74
C LEU A 29 -10.00 37.96 -105.04
N GLU A 30 -8.93 37.31 -105.52
CA GLU A 30 -8.39 36.10 -104.91
C GLU A 30 -7.79 36.40 -103.52
N ILE A 31 -7.08 37.52 -103.37
CA ILE A 31 -6.58 38.02 -102.08
C ILE A 31 -7.75 38.32 -101.13
N GLU A 32 -8.82 38.95 -101.61
CA GLU A 32 -9.99 39.28 -100.79
C GLU A 32 -10.71 38.03 -100.30
N LYS A 33 -10.91 37.04 -101.18
CA LYS A 33 -11.49 35.74 -100.82
C LYS A 33 -10.61 34.99 -99.83
N LEU A 34 -9.30 34.93 -100.07
CA LEU A 34 -8.34 34.34 -99.13
C LEU A 34 -8.38 35.05 -97.77
N ASN A 35 -8.54 36.37 -97.73
CA ASN A 35 -8.68 37.12 -96.48
C ASN A 35 -9.99 36.80 -95.74
N GLN A 36 -11.11 36.65 -96.45
CA GLN A 36 -12.39 36.26 -95.83
C GLN A 36 -12.34 34.83 -95.29
N ASP A 37 -11.79 33.89 -96.05
CA ASP A 37 -11.64 32.50 -95.62
C ASP A 37 -10.67 32.40 -94.43
N LYS A 38 -9.58 33.17 -94.45
CA LYS A 38 -8.67 33.33 -93.30
C LYS A 38 -9.39 33.86 -92.06
N LEU A 39 -10.28 34.86 -92.22
CA LEU A 39 -11.05 35.42 -91.10
C LEU A 39 -12.08 34.44 -90.53
N LYS A 40 -12.78 33.67 -91.37
CA LYS A 40 -13.71 32.62 -90.92
C LYS A 40 -12.97 31.52 -90.17
N TYR A 41 -11.88 31.02 -90.76
CA TYR A 41 -11.05 30.00 -90.12
C TYR A 41 -10.48 30.49 -88.78
N ARG A 42 -10.07 31.76 -88.70
CA ARG A 42 -9.63 32.37 -87.44
C ARG A 42 -10.73 32.39 -86.37
N ARG A 43 -11.96 32.79 -86.71
CA ARG A 43 -13.09 32.78 -85.77
C ARG A 43 -13.45 31.37 -85.29
N GLU A 44 -13.42 30.38 -86.17
CA GLU A 44 -13.68 28.99 -85.79
C GLU A 44 -12.59 28.44 -84.86
N LEU A 45 -11.32 28.78 -85.13
CA LEU A 45 -10.22 28.45 -84.24
C LEU A 45 -10.35 29.16 -82.89
N ASP A 46 -10.67 30.45 -82.88
CA ASP A 46 -10.87 31.23 -81.65
C ASP A 46 -12.02 30.66 -80.82
N GLY A 47 -13.13 30.25 -81.45
CA GLY A 47 -14.25 29.59 -80.78
C GLY A 47 -13.88 28.25 -80.16
N LYS A 48 -13.15 27.39 -80.88
CA LYS A 48 -12.66 26.11 -80.35
C LYS A 48 -11.64 26.30 -79.23
N LEU A 49 -10.77 27.30 -79.35
CA LEU A 49 -9.82 27.68 -78.31
C LEU A 49 -10.56 28.13 -77.05
N GLN A 50 -11.61 28.92 -77.18
CA GLN A 50 -12.41 29.37 -76.03
C GLN A 50 -13.09 28.18 -75.34
N THR A 51 -13.76 27.28 -76.08
CA THR A 51 -14.40 26.11 -75.46
C THR A 51 -13.41 25.19 -74.76
N LEU A 52 -12.23 24.96 -75.35
CA LEU A 52 -11.17 24.17 -74.71
C LEU A 52 -10.60 24.87 -73.47
N THR A 53 -10.58 26.20 -73.47
CA THR A 53 -10.15 26.99 -72.31
C THR A 53 -11.14 26.85 -71.16
N ASP A 54 -12.44 26.97 -71.43
CA ASP A 54 -13.51 26.85 -70.43
C ASP A 54 -13.56 25.43 -69.83
N ASP A 55 -13.45 24.39 -70.66
CA ASP A 55 -13.38 22.99 -70.21
C ASP A 55 -12.14 22.73 -69.35
N LEU A 56 -10.99 23.30 -69.73
CA LEU A 56 -9.76 23.19 -68.96
C LEU A 56 -9.89 23.88 -67.58
N GLU A 57 -10.54 25.03 -67.50
CA GLU A 57 -10.81 25.71 -66.23
C GLU A 57 -11.75 24.89 -65.34
N LYS A 58 -12.82 24.32 -65.91
CA LYS A 58 -13.73 23.45 -65.16
C LYS A 58 -13.03 22.21 -64.61
N MET A 59 -12.21 21.55 -65.43
CA MET A 59 -11.43 20.38 -65.01
C MET A 59 -10.40 20.72 -63.93
N LYS A 60 -9.80 21.92 -63.97
CA LYS A 60 -8.92 22.40 -62.90
C LYS A 60 -9.69 22.58 -61.59
N LEU A 61 -10.90 23.15 -61.64
CA LEU A 61 -11.72 23.38 -60.44
C LEU A 61 -12.19 22.06 -59.81
N GLU A 62 -12.60 21.08 -60.63
CA GLU A 62 -12.96 19.73 -60.17
C GLU A 62 -11.74 19.00 -59.56
N LYS A 63 -10.57 19.08 -60.21
CA LYS A 63 -9.32 18.54 -59.68
C LYS A 63 -9.00 19.14 -58.31
N ASP A 64 -9.09 20.46 -58.16
CA ASP A 64 -8.78 21.15 -56.91
C ASP A 64 -9.78 20.79 -55.79
N THR A 65 -11.03 20.53 -56.15
CA THR A 65 -12.06 20.08 -55.20
C THR A 65 -11.76 18.65 -54.71
N LEU A 66 -11.46 17.74 -55.64
CA LEU A 66 -11.12 16.35 -55.30
C LEU A 66 -9.82 16.26 -54.49
N LEU A 67 -8.82 17.11 -54.78
CA LEU A 67 -7.59 17.17 -53.98
C LEU A 67 -7.88 17.58 -52.54
N LYS A 68 -8.73 18.59 -52.33
CA LYS A 68 -9.14 19.01 -50.97
C LYS A 68 -9.89 17.91 -50.23
N GLU A 69 -10.79 17.19 -50.90
CA GLU A 69 -11.50 16.06 -50.29
C GLU A 69 -10.56 14.91 -49.92
N LEU A 70 -9.60 14.61 -50.80
CA LEU A 70 -8.58 13.59 -50.56
C LEU A 70 -7.71 13.95 -49.34
N ASP A 71 -7.27 15.21 -49.22
CA ASP A 71 -6.49 15.68 -48.08
C ASP A 71 -7.29 15.59 -46.77
N ILE A 72 -8.58 15.95 -46.79
CA ILE A 72 -9.47 15.82 -45.62
C ILE A 72 -9.62 14.36 -45.21
N LEU A 73 -9.81 13.45 -46.16
CA LEU A 73 -9.95 12.02 -45.90
C LEU A 73 -8.64 11.40 -45.39
N GLN A 74 -7.49 11.79 -45.95
CA GLN A 74 -6.17 11.38 -45.45
C GLN A 74 -5.95 11.87 -44.01
N GLY A 75 -6.31 13.12 -43.70
CA GLY A 75 -6.23 13.66 -42.34
C GLY A 75 -7.10 12.89 -41.35
N LYS A 76 -8.35 12.58 -41.71
CA LYS A 76 -9.26 11.78 -40.88
C LYS A 76 -8.74 10.36 -40.67
N LEU A 77 -8.23 9.72 -41.72
CA LEU A 77 -7.66 8.38 -41.63
C LEU A 77 -6.41 8.36 -40.74
N SER A 78 -5.52 9.34 -40.88
CA SER A 78 -4.34 9.49 -40.02
C SER A 78 -4.72 9.67 -38.56
N ASN A 79 -5.72 10.49 -38.26
CA ASN A 79 -6.20 10.71 -36.89
C ASN A 79 -6.86 9.46 -36.30
N SER A 80 -7.65 8.73 -37.10
CA SER A 80 -8.26 7.47 -36.67
C SER A 80 -7.21 6.40 -36.40
N ASN A 81 -6.17 6.30 -37.23
CA ASN A 81 -5.06 5.36 -37.01
C ASN A 81 -4.26 5.70 -35.76
N LYS A 82 -3.98 6.99 -35.50
CA LYS A 82 -3.31 7.42 -34.26
C LYS A 82 -4.14 7.05 -33.03
N SER A 83 -5.45 7.33 -33.06
CA SER A 83 -6.36 7.00 -31.96
C SER A 83 -6.44 5.49 -31.72
N LEU A 84 -6.39 4.68 -32.79
CA LEU A 84 -6.39 3.23 -32.70
C LEU A 84 -5.09 2.69 -32.10
N GLU A 85 -3.93 3.23 -32.49
CA GLU A 85 -2.64 2.81 -31.93
C GLU A 85 -2.54 3.20 -30.46
N GLU A 86 -3.01 4.39 -30.07
CA GLU A 86 -3.08 4.81 -28.66
C GLU A 86 -4.00 3.91 -27.83
N ALA A 87 -5.16 3.52 -28.37
CA ALA A 87 -6.08 2.58 -27.70
C ALA A 87 -5.46 1.17 -27.54
N LYS A 88 -4.68 0.73 -28.54
CA LYS A 88 -3.97 -0.55 -28.50
C LYS A 88 -2.83 -0.54 -27.49
N ASP A 89 -2.05 0.54 -27.44
CA ASP A 89 -0.96 0.71 -26.46
C ASP A 89 -1.47 0.79 -25.02
N THR A 90 -2.60 1.47 -24.81
CA THR A 90 -3.24 1.54 -23.49
C THR A 90 -3.77 0.18 -23.06
N LEU A 91 -4.41 -0.57 -23.97
CA LEU A 91 -4.88 -1.92 -23.68
C LEU A 91 -3.73 -2.88 -23.32
N GLU A 92 -2.61 -2.84 -24.05
CA GLU A 92 -1.47 -3.72 -23.75
C GLU A 92 -0.81 -3.34 -22.41
N LYS A 93 -0.73 -2.05 -22.06
CA LYS A 93 -0.27 -1.61 -20.74
C LYS A 93 -1.17 -2.11 -19.60
N GLU A 94 -2.49 -2.02 -19.76
CA GLU A 94 -3.44 -2.52 -18.77
C GLU A 94 -3.38 -4.05 -18.63
N LYS A 95 -3.21 -4.77 -19.74
CA LYS A 95 -3.01 -6.22 -19.73
C LYS A 95 -1.75 -6.63 -18.97
N GLN A 96 -0.64 -5.90 -19.13
CA GLN A 96 0.60 -6.18 -18.38
C GLN A 96 0.44 -5.85 -16.89
N ARG A 97 -0.22 -4.73 -16.55
CA ARG A 97 -0.56 -4.39 -15.16
C ARG A 97 -1.45 -5.44 -14.50
N GLY A 98 -2.44 -5.95 -15.23
CA GLY A 98 -3.30 -7.03 -14.75
C GLY A 98 -2.50 -8.31 -14.44
N LYS A 99 -1.56 -8.69 -15.31
CA LYS A 99 -0.68 -9.85 -15.07
C LYS A 99 0.20 -9.68 -13.85
N THR A 100 0.80 -8.51 -13.65
CA THR A 100 1.64 -8.26 -12.46
C THR A 100 0.82 -8.27 -11.18
N ALA A 101 -0.37 -7.68 -11.18
CA ALA A 101 -1.27 -7.69 -10.02
C ALA A 101 -1.71 -9.12 -9.66
N VAL A 102 -2.03 -9.96 -10.65
CA VAL A 102 -2.38 -11.37 -10.40
C VAL A 102 -1.20 -12.14 -9.80
N ALA A 103 0.01 -11.97 -10.35
CA ALA A 103 1.20 -12.63 -9.82
C ALA A 103 1.54 -12.19 -8.37
N GLU A 104 1.34 -10.92 -8.04
CA GLU A 104 1.52 -10.40 -6.68
C GLU A 104 0.49 -10.98 -5.70
N ILE A 105 -0.78 -11.07 -6.11
CA ILE A 105 -1.84 -11.68 -5.30
C ILE A 105 -1.56 -13.17 -5.07
N GLU A 106 -1.14 -13.90 -6.10
CA GLU A 106 -0.78 -15.32 -5.99
C GLU A 106 0.38 -15.54 -5.01
N LYS A 107 1.42 -14.70 -5.08
CA LYS A 107 2.54 -14.75 -4.15
C LYS A 107 2.11 -14.45 -2.71
N SER A 108 1.32 -13.40 -2.50
CA SER A 108 0.81 -13.05 -1.17
C SER A 108 -0.08 -14.15 -0.57
N CYS A 109 -0.90 -14.80 -1.39
CA CYS A 109 -1.73 -15.93 -0.97
C CYS A 109 -0.87 -17.14 -0.55
N GLN A 110 0.21 -17.44 -1.29
CA GLN A 110 1.16 -18.50 -0.94
C GLN A 110 1.90 -18.19 0.37
N GLU A 111 2.33 -16.95 0.58
CA GLU A 111 2.98 -16.50 1.83
C GLU A 111 2.03 -16.62 3.03
N ALA A 112 0.77 -16.18 2.89
CA ALA A 112 -0.25 -16.32 3.92
C ALA A 112 -0.52 -17.79 4.27
N LYS A 113 -0.58 -18.66 3.26
CA LYS A 113 -0.73 -20.11 3.46
C LYS A 113 0.45 -20.70 4.23
N HIS A 114 1.68 -20.30 3.91
CA HIS A 114 2.87 -20.77 4.62
C HIS A 114 2.90 -20.30 6.08
N GLN A 115 2.53 -19.04 6.35
CA GLN A 115 2.44 -18.53 7.72
C GLN A 115 1.42 -19.29 8.57
N LEU A 116 0.22 -19.55 8.02
CA LEU A 116 -0.80 -20.33 8.72
C LEU A 116 -0.33 -21.75 9.03
N GLN A 117 0.44 -22.36 8.13
CA GLN A 117 1.01 -23.68 8.37
C GLN A 117 2.04 -23.66 9.51
N LEU A 118 2.94 -22.68 9.54
CA LEU A 118 3.92 -22.53 10.63
C LEU A 118 3.24 -22.27 11.98
N GLN A 119 2.18 -21.45 12.01
CA GLN A 119 1.40 -21.21 13.23
C GLN A 119 0.71 -22.49 13.72
N SER A 120 0.11 -23.27 12.82
CA SER A 120 -0.50 -24.55 13.15
C SER A 120 0.51 -25.53 13.76
N GLU A 121 1.71 -25.62 13.19
CA GLU A 121 2.78 -26.48 13.72
C GLU A 121 3.32 -25.98 15.07
N SER A 122 3.42 -24.67 15.30
CA SER A 122 3.81 -24.09 16.59
C SER A 122 2.78 -24.40 17.67
N ILE A 123 1.49 -24.18 17.38
CA ILE A 123 0.39 -24.46 18.31
C ILE A 123 0.36 -25.96 18.67
N ALA A 124 0.59 -26.84 17.70
CA ALA A 124 0.65 -28.28 17.96
C ALA A 124 1.80 -28.66 18.91
N LYS A 125 2.97 -28.01 18.78
CA LYS A 125 4.11 -28.21 19.71
C LYS A 125 3.80 -27.69 21.11
N GLU A 126 3.27 -26.48 21.22
CA GLU A 126 2.87 -25.89 22.51
C GLU A 126 1.81 -26.74 23.22
N GLN A 127 0.81 -27.25 22.49
CA GLN A 127 -0.18 -28.17 23.04
C GLN A 127 0.46 -29.45 23.60
N ASN A 128 1.44 -30.01 22.90
CA ASN A 128 2.14 -31.21 23.35
C ASN A 128 3.03 -30.93 24.58
N GLU A 129 3.69 -29.78 24.63
CA GLU A 129 4.48 -29.34 25.80
C GLU A 129 3.60 -29.12 27.02
N LEU A 130 2.47 -28.43 26.87
CA LEU A 130 1.49 -28.22 27.94
C LEU A 130 0.93 -29.55 28.46
N LYS A 131 0.64 -30.49 27.56
CA LYS A 131 0.21 -31.84 27.95
C LYS A 131 1.26 -32.54 28.82
N ASN A 132 2.53 -32.50 28.42
CA ASN A 132 3.63 -33.10 29.18
C ASN A 132 3.85 -32.42 30.54
N LEU A 133 3.71 -31.10 30.61
CA LEU A 133 3.81 -30.34 31.87
C LEU A 133 2.66 -30.70 32.82
N LEU A 134 1.45 -30.87 32.30
CA LEU A 134 0.28 -31.28 33.08
C LEU A 134 0.46 -32.68 33.68
N GLU A 135 0.94 -33.64 32.88
CA GLU A 135 1.25 -35.00 33.36
C GLU A 135 2.33 -34.99 34.45
N LYS A 136 3.36 -34.14 34.31
CA LYS A 136 4.38 -33.95 35.37
C LYS A 136 3.79 -33.33 36.63
N GLN A 137 2.92 -32.33 36.50
CA GLN A 137 2.28 -31.67 37.63
C GLN A 137 1.35 -32.63 38.39
N ASP A 138 0.64 -33.52 37.69
CA ASP A 138 -0.14 -34.60 38.30
C ASP A 138 0.75 -35.57 39.08
N GLY A 139 1.90 -35.95 38.52
CA GLY A 139 2.91 -36.77 39.20
C GLY A 139 3.48 -36.13 40.48
N ILE A 140 3.85 -34.85 40.41
CA ILE A 140 4.36 -34.09 41.57
C ILE A 140 3.26 -33.92 42.63
N SER A 141 2.02 -33.66 42.22
CA SER A 141 0.90 -33.52 43.16
C SER A 141 0.66 -34.82 43.94
N LYS A 142 0.77 -35.97 43.27
CA LYS A 142 0.70 -37.29 43.93
C LYS A 142 1.86 -37.51 44.92
N GLN A 143 3.09 -37.12 44.56
CA GLN A 143 4.25 -37.20 45.46
C GLN A 143 4.11 -36.27 46.67
N LEU A 144 3.72 -35.01 46.47
CA LEU A 144 3.49 -34.07 47.56
C LEU A 144 2.37 -34.52 48.50
N ALA A 145 1.32 -35.16 47.99
CA ALA A 145 0.28 -35.75 48.82
C ALA A 145 0.86 -36.83 49.75
N THR A 146 1.71 -37.72 49.23
CA THR A 146 2.38 -38.74 50.06
C THR A 146 3.37 -38.15 51.06
N GLU A 147 4.12 -37.11 50.67
CA GLU A 147 5.05 -36.41 51.57
C GLU A 147 4.30 -35.65 52.67
N LEU A 148 3.15 -35.04 52.35
CA LEU A 148 2.30 -34.36 53.32
C LEU A 148 1.78 -35.35 54.37
N ASP A 149 1.36 -36.54 53.96
CA ASP A 149 0.92 -37.59 54.88
C ASP A 149 2.07 -38.08 55.77
N LEU A 150 3.28 -38.25 55.21
CA LEU A 150 4.50 -38.55 55.97
C LEU A 150 4.86 -37.44 56.96
N ALA A 151 4.81 -36.18 56.53
CA ALA A 151 5.08 -35.02 57.37
C ALA A 151 4.06 -34.89 58.50
N ARG A 152 2.78 -35.19 58.25
CA ARG A 152 1.75 -35.25 59.30
C ARG A 152 2.08 -36.30 60.36
N VAL A 153 2.53 -37.48 59.95
CA VAL A 153 3.00 -38.52 60.87
C VAL A 153 4.22 -38.05 61.68
N GLN A 154 5.19 -37.39 61.04
CA GLN A 154 6.37 -36.83 61.72
C GLN A 154 6.03 -35.69 62.67
N VAL A 155 5.08 -34.81 62.33
CA VAL A 155 4.62 -33.73 63.22
C VAL A 155 3.96 -34.31 64.47
N LEU A 156 3.17 -35.38 64.34
CA LEU A 156 2.61 -36.07 65.50
C LEU A 156 3.71 -36.66 66.41
N GLN A 157 4.78 -37.21 65.83
CA GLN A 157 5.94 -37.69 66.59
C GLN A 157 6.72 -36.55 67.25
N LEU A 158 6.97 -35.46 66.52
CA LEU A 158 7.69 -34.30 67.03
C LEU A 158 6.89 -33.56 68.11
N GLN A 159 5.56 -33.48 68.02
CA GLN A 159 4.73 -32.95 69.10
C GLN A 159 4.89 -33.76 70.40
N GLY A 160 5.09 -35.08 70.29
CA GLY A 160 5.47 -35.92 71.44
C GLY A 160 6.82 -35.50 72.03
N ILE A 161 7.84 -35.33 71.18
CA ILE A 161 9.20 -34.94 71.61
C ILE A 161 9.24 -33.50 72.14
N LEU A 162 8.44 -32.59 71.60
CA LEU A 162 8.41 -31.17 71.99
C LEU A 162 7.81 -31.01 73.38
N LYS A 163 6.78 -31.80 73.72
CA LYS A 163 6.30 -31.94 75.11
C LYS A 163 7.41 -32.38 76.07
N ASP A 164 8.29 -33.28 75.65
CA ASP A 164 9.44 -33.71 76.46
C ASP A 164 10.54 -32.64 76.54
N LYS A 165 10.73 -31.83 75.49
CA LYS A 165 11.73 -30.74 75.46
C LYS A 165 11.31 -29.47 76.18
N GLU A 166 10.03 -29.10 76.18
CA GLU A 166 9.50 -28.01 77.01
C GLU A 166 9.80 -28.27 78.49
N LYS A 167 9.75 -29.54 78.91
CA LYS A 167 10.15 -29.98 80.24
C LYS A 167 11.64 -29.73 80.55
N ASN A 168 12.51 -29.74 79.54
CA ASN A 168 13.95 -29.50 79.66
C ASN A 168 14.34 -28.02 79.48
N GLU A 169 13.62 -27.24 78.67
CA GLU A 169 13.92 -25.81 78.45
C GLU A 169 13.68 -24.96 79.69
N GLN A 170 12.70 -25.33 80.52
CA GLN A 170 12.53 -24.77 81.86
C GLN A 170 13.79 -24.91 82.73
N GLN A 171 14.67 -25.89 82.46
CA GLN A 171 15.94 -26.04 83.17
C GLN A 171 17.07 -25.14 82.63
N LEU A 172 16.98 -24.67 81.38
CA LEU A 172 18.06 -23.92 80.71
C LEU A 172 17.92 -22.40 80.79
N GLN A 173 16.70 -21.85 80.95
CA GLN A 173 16.51 -20.42 81.19
C GLN A 173 17.25 -19.93 82.44
N LEU A 174 17.49 -20.81 83.42
CA LEU A 174 18.34 -20.53 84.58
C LEU A 174 19.80 -20.19 84.23
N LYS A 175 20.26 -20.50 83.01
CA LYS A 175 21.68 -20.45 82.60
C LYS A 175 22.06 -19.21 81.77
N ALA A 176 21.12 -18.62 81.04
CA ALA A 176 21.39 -17.52 80.09
C ALA A 176 21.59 -16.14 80.76
N GLU A 177 21.10 -15.94 81.99
CA GLU A 177 21.32 -14.71 82.75
C GLU A 177 22.81 -14.43 83.04
N LEU A 178 23.68 -15.43 82.90
CA LEU A 178 25.13 -15.31 83.10
C LEU A 178 25.89 -14.61 81.95
N GLU A 179 25.39 -14.69 80.71
CA GLU A 179 26.18 -14.38 79.51
C GLU A 179 26.13 -12.89 79.09
N ASN A 180 25.03 -12.19 79.39
CA ASN A 180 24.86 -10.75 79.11
C ASN A 180 25.96 -9.85 79.72
N LYS A 181 26.75 -10.36 80.67
CA LYS A 181 27.89 -9.65 81.26
C LYS A 181 29.08 -9.45 80.30
N LEU A 182 29.20 -10.23 79.22
CA LEU A 182 30.36 -10.20 78.30
C LEU A 182 30.29 -9.09 77.22
N GLN A 183 29.10 -8.64 76.83
CA GLN A 183 28.89 -7.73 75.69
C GLN A 183 29.43 -6.30 75.89
N GLN A 184 29.75 -5.91 77.12
CA GLN A 184 30.26 -4.57 77.42
C GLN A 184 31.67 -4.30 76.86
N GLN A 185 32.45 -5.32 76.45
CA GLN A 185 33.84 -5.14 75.97
C GLN A 185 33.98 -4.54 74.56
N ILE A 186 32.93 -4.52 73.74
CA ILE A 186 32.98 -4.11 72.32
C ILE A 186 33.22 -2.60 72.13
N THR A 187 32.83 -1.76 73.08
CA THR A 187 32.82 -0.29 72.92
C THR A 187 34.20 0.37 72.86
N LEU A 188 35.28 -0.34 73.21
CA LEU A 188 36.62 0.25 73.32
C LEU A 188 37.34 0.41 71.96
N SER A 189 36.94 -0.37 70.95
CA SER A 189 37.72 -0.53 69.71
C SER A 189 37.46 0.55 68.63
N GLU A 190 36.37 1.32 68.73
CA GLU A 190 35.94 2.27 67.70
C GLU A 190 36.78 3.57 67.61
N GLN A 191 37.60 3.85 68.63
CA GLN A 191 38.37 5.10 68.73
C GLN A 191 39.56 5.20 67.74
N ILE A 192 39.99 4.09 67.14
CA ILE A 192 41.17 4.00 66.26
C ILE A 192 40.95 4.63 64.87
N LEU A 193 39.69 4.87 64.47
CA LEU A 193 39.31 5.26 63.10
C LEU A 193 39.61 6.74 62.74
N ALA A 194 39.90 7.60 63.72
CA ALA A 194 40.04 9.04 63.53
C ALA A 194 41.37 9.48 62.87
N ALA A 195 42.43 8.67 62.97
CA ALA A 195 43.80 9.07 62.59
C ALA A 195 44.10 9.12 61.07
N LYS A 196 43.21 8.60 60.20
CA LYS A 196 43.52 8.45 58.76
C LYS A 196 43.22 9.66 57.86
N LYS A 197 42.68 10.76 58.39
CA LYS A 197 42.28 11.95 57.59
C LYS A 197 43.42 12.91 57.20
N GLU A 198 44.63 12.73 57.73
CA GLU A 198 45.77 13.64 57.55
C GLU A 198 46.47 13.53 56.18
N LYS A 199 46.12 12.54 55.36
CA LYS A 199 46.77 12.22 54.07
C LYS A 199 46.35 13.09 52.86
N ILE A 200 45.55 14.14 53.10
CA ILE A 200 44.93 15.01 52.06
C ILE A 200 45.86 16.16 51.59
N THR A 201 46.97 16.41 52.29
CA THR A 201 47.84 17.57 52.08
C THR A 201 48.81 17.48 50.89
N ASP A 202 49.00 16.31 50.27
CA ASP A 202 50.07 16.11 49.28
C ASP A 202 49.75 16.54 47.82
N LEU A 203 48.50 16.92 47.50
CA LEU A 203 48.08 17.27 46.13
C LEU A 203 48.25 18.75 45.72
N GLN A 204 48.73 19.63 46.60
CA GLN A 204 48.85 21.08 46.34
C GLN A 204 50.16 21.53 45.66
N LYS A 205 51.13 20.64 45.45
CA LYS A 205 52.46 21.00 44.88
C LYS A 205 52.55 21.02 43.35
N SER A 206 51.60 20.46 42.60
CA SER A 206 51.69 20.33 41.13
C SER A 206 51.26 21.58 40.34
N HIS A 207 50.57 22.55 40.96
CA HIS A 207 49.98 23.70 40.26
C HIS A 207 50.97 24.85 39.94
N LYS A 208 52.12 24.95 40.63
CA LYS A 208 53.01 26.12 40.55
C LYS A 208 53.87 26.20 39.27
N LYS A 209 53.98 25.12 38.49
CA LYS A 209 54.89 25.02 37.32
C LYS A 209 54.25 25.41 35.97
N ALA A 210 52.94 25.67 35.95
CA ALA A 210 52.18 26.03 34.75
C ALA A 210 52.04 27.54 34.52
N GLN A 211 52.56 28.38 35.43
CA GLN A 211 52.34 29.82 35.45
C GLN A 211 53.43 30.64 34.74
N GLU A 212 54.59 30.06 34.42
CA GLU A 212 55.75 30.79 33.84
C GLU A 212 55.80 30.80 32.30
N ASN A 213 54.90 30.08 31.60
CA ASN A 213 54.93 29.94 30.14
C ASN A 213 53.94 30.86 29.38
N MET A 214 53.32 31.86 30.02
CA MET A 214 52.25 32.68 29.43
C MET A 214 52.66 34.11 29.00
N GLU A 215 53.88 34.57 29.26
CA GLU A 215 54.34 35.94 28.93
C GLU A 215 54.97 36.11 27.53
N LYS A 216 55.10 35.05 26.72
CA LYS A 216 55.76 35.10 25.40
C LYS A 216 54.82 35.26 24.19
N LEU A 217 53.55 35.57 24.43
CA LEU A 217 52.47 35.65 23.42
C LEU A 217 51.72 37.00 23.47
N GLN A 218 52.48 38.09 23.60
CA GLN A 218 51.98 39.48 23.60
C GLN A 218 52.57 40.34 22.46
N LEU A 219 53.20 39.73 21.45
CA LEU A 219 54.05 40.44 20.47
C LEU A 219 53.68 40.18 19.01
N ASP A 220 52.38 40.02 18.67
CA ASP A 220 52.01 39.82 17.24
C ASP A 220 50.55 40.15 16.83
N ILE A 221 49.92 41.24 17.32
CA ILE A 221 48.67 41.75 16.72
C ILE A 221 48.61 43.29 16.77
N TYR A 222 49.25 43.95 15.78
CA TYR A 222 48.89 45.30 15.33
C TYR A 222 49.29 45.45 13.85
N GLY A 223 48.34 45.29 12.94
CA GLY A 223 48.61 45.31 11.50
C GLY A 223 47.39 45.11 10.63
N LYS A 224 46.29 45.77 10.98
CA LYS A 224 45.16 46.01 10.06
C LYS A 224 45.59 47.06 9.03
N GLU A 225 46.25 46.62 7.97
CA GLU A 225 46.61 47.41 6.80
C GLU A 225 46.14 46.74 5.51
N SER A 226 44.82 46.68 5.32
CA SER A 226 44.27 46.49 3.98
C SER A 226 42.81 46.92 3.97
N GLU A 227 42.48 48.20 3.68
CA GLU A 227 41.44 48.55 2.67
C GLU A 227 40.78 49.94 2.69
N ILE A 228 41.24 51.00 3.38
CA ILE A 228 40.59 52.32 3.19
C ILE A 228 41.66 53.42 3.29
N LEU A 229 42.23 54.03 2.24
CA LEU A 229 41.72 54.46 0.92
C LEU A 229 40.50 55.39 0.96
N ALA A 230 40.70 56.56 1.56
CA ALA A 230 40.19 57.89 1.15
C ALA A 230 40.39 58.80 2.37
N ILE A 231 41.35 59.71 2.37
CA ILE A 231 41.22 60.99 1.69
C ILE A 231 42.63 61.55 1.48
N ARG A 232 42.95 61.79 0.20
CA ARG A 232 43.99 62.74 -0.24
C ARG A 232 43.54 64.17 0.08
N GLN A 233 44.50 65.10 0.05
CA GLN A 233 44.34 66.56 0.06
C GLN A 233 44.17 67.13 1.48
N ASP A 234 45.10 67.88 2.07
CA ASP A 234 46.00 68.86 1.46
C ASP A 234 47.38 68.91 2.11
N LEU A 235 48.39 68.67 1.28
CA LEU A 235 49.62 69.46 1.14
C LEU A 235 49.70 70.68 2.07
N LYS A 236 50.33 70.54 3.25
CA LYS A 236 50.94 71.68 3.94
C LYS A 236 51.84 71.23 5.09
N VAL A 237 53.10 71.66 5.01
CA VAL A 237 54.08 71.70 6.09
C VAL A 237 54.82 70.39 6.35
N THR A 238 55.80 70.10 5.49
CA THR A 238 57.26 70.13 5.81
C THR A 238 57.98 69.42 4.65
N GLU A 239 58.78 70.01 3.75
CA GLU A 239 59.59 71.24 3.80
C GLU A 239 60.11 71.54 5.19
N GLU A 240 61.09 70.74 5.62
CA GLU A 240 62.39 71.29 6.02
C GLU A 240 63.32 70.14 6.42
N LYS A 241 64.11 69.71 5.44
CA LYS A 241 65.57 69.48 5.49
C LYS A 241 65.98 68.43 4.46
N LEU A 242 66.12 68.88 3.22
CA LEU A 242 67.37 68.59 2.52
C LEU A 242 67.65 69.67 1.48
N ALA A 243 68.25 70.76 1.94
CA ALA A 243 69.06 71.60 1.10
C ALA A 243 70.14 70.75 0.43
N LEU A 244 70.18 70.77 -0.90
CA LEU A 244 71.36 71.14 -1.70
C LEU A 244 71.12 70.74 -3.17
N ALA A 245 71.36 71.72 -4.04
CA ALA A 245 71.46 71.64 -5.49
C ALA A 245 70.15 71.62 -6.31
N GLN A 246 69.59 72.82 -6.55
CA GLN A 246 69.60 73.47 -7.88
C GLN A 246 68.62 74.65 -7.90
N GLU A 247 69.17 75.85 -7.65
CA GLU A 247 68.66 77.11 -8.20
C GLU A 247 69.39 77.34 -9.52
N GLU A 248 68.66 77.65 -10.59
CA GLU A 248 69.07 78.62 -11.62
C GLU A 248 68.05 78.66 -12.76
N LEU A 249 67.02 79.47 -12.59
CA LEU A 249 66.38 80.19 -13.69
C LEU A 249 65.85 81.51 -13.13
N ILE A 250 66.64 82.56 -13.28
CA ILE A 250 66.30 83.82 -13.95
C ILE A 250 67.32 84.87 -13.54
N SER A 251 68.28 85.10 -14.43
CA SER A 251 68.96 86.38 -14.54
C SER A 251 69.33 86.61 -16.00
N ASN A 252 68.80 87.71 -16.54
CA ASN A 252 69.22 88.41 -17.75
C ASN A 252 68.62 88.04 -19.12
N ARG A 253 67.39 88.55 -19.27
CA ARG A 253 66.92 89.29 -20.44
C ARG A 253 67.65 90.63 -20.55
N ASN A 254 68.67 90.74 -21.41
CA ASN A 254 69.10 91.99 -22.08
C ASN A 254 70.20 91.70 -23.10
N GLN A 255 69.89 91.85 -24.41
CA GLN A 255 70.78 92.43 -25.42
C GLN A 255 70.07 92.56 -26.78
N ILE A 256 69.76 93.81 -27.14
CA ILE A 256 69.68 94.31 -28.52
C ILE A 256 70.59 95.54 -28.56
N SER A 257 71.65 95.50 -29.37
CA SER A 257 72.34 96.68 -29.90
C SER A 257 73.27 96.24 -31.02
N ASN A 258 72.95 96.69 -32.24
CA ASN A 258 73.85 97.05 -33.35
C ASN A 258 73.51 96.39 -34.69
N HIS A 259 72.76 97.15 -35.49
CA HIS A 259 72.80 97.13 -36.95
C HIS A 259 73.79 98.19 -37.46
N ASN A 260 74.47 97.96 -38.60
CA ASN A 260 74.76 98.94 -39.68
C ASN A 260 76.01 98.60 -40.52
N GLN A 261 75.86 97.90 -41.66
CA GLN A 261 76.54 98.35 -42.89
C GLN A 261 75.94 97.72 -44.15
N LEU A 262 75.24 98.56 -44.91
CA LEU A 262 74.68 98.31 -46.24
C LEU A 262 75.57 99.04 -47.28
N ILE A 263 75.44 98.66 -48.55
CA ILE A 263 75.67 99.51 -49.76
C ILE A 263 77.13 99.85 -50.14
N LYS A 264 77.57 99.24 -51.25
CA LYS A 264 78.52 99.69 -52.29
C LYS A 264 78.67 98.48 -53.24
N GLU A 265 78.42 98.47 -54.53
CA GLU A 265 78.47 99.51 -55.55
C GLU A 265 77.75 98.95 -56.79
N LEU A 266 76.70 99.65 -57.23
CA LEU A 266 76.24 99.66 -58.61
C LEU A 266 76.49 101.08 -59.11
N LYS A 267 77.68 101.35 -59.67
CA LYS A 267 78.06 102.72 -60.09
C LYS A 267 78.55 102.87 -61.53
N THR A 268 78.60 101.82 -62.33
CA THR A 268 79.25 101.90 -63.64
C THR A 268 78.43 101.27 -64.74
N ILE A 269 77.13 101.62 -64.75
CA ILE A 269 76.18 101.35 -65.85
C ILE A 269 76.27 102.39 -66.98
N ARG A 270 77.06 103.48 -66.86
CA ARG A 270 76.83 104.64 -67.74
C ARG A 270 77.57 104.67 -69.07
N SER A 271 78.62 103.87 -69.30
CA SER A 271 79.52 104.11 -70.44
C SER A 271 79.14 103.39 -71.74
N THR A 272 78.23 102.42 -71.73
CA THR A 272 78.04 101.52 -72.88
C THR A 272 76.84 101.86 -73.76
N LEU A 273 76.12 102.96 -73.46
CA LEU A 273 74.88 103.38 -74.13
C LEU A 273 75.08 103.94 -75.56
N GLU A 274 76.30 104.21 -76.03
CA GLU A 274 76.54 104.66 -77.42
C GLU A 274 76.86 103.52 -78.40
N GLN A 275 77.09 102.28 -77.90
CA GLN A 275 77.18 101.07 -78.73
C GLN A 275 75.81 100.36 -78.91
N ASP A 276 74.74 101.00 -78.45
CA ASP A 276 73.38 100.43 -78.38
C ASP A 276 72.54 100.60 -79.65
N VAL A 277 72.92 101.47 -80.60
CA VAL A 277 72.10 101.67 -81.81
C VAL A 277 72.32 100.55 -82.85
N SER A 278 73.54 100.01 -82.99
CA SER A 278 73.81 98.89 -83.90
C SER A 278 73.32 97.53 -83.34
N LYS A 279 73.26 97.37 -82.00
CA LYS A 279 72.62 96.22 -81.35
C LYS A 279 71.09 96.23 -81.49
N LYS A 280 70.44 97.41 -81.58
CA LYS A 280 68.99 97.53 -81.73
C LYS A 280 68.47 97.02 -83.09
N GLU A 281 69.24 97.12 -84.16
CA GLU A 281 68.86 96.58 -85.49
C GLU A 281 69.01 95.05 -85.60
N GLN A 282 69.97 94.43 -84.89
CA GLN A 282 70.03 92.97 -84.74
C GLN A 282 68.96 92.45 -83.75
N GLN A 283 68.64 93.19 -82.70
CA GLN A 283 67.57 92.86 -81.74
C GLN A 283 66.17 92.84 -82.40
N LEU A 284 65.91 93.64 -83.43
CA LEU A 284 64.58 93.66 -84.06
C LEU A 284 64.30 92.41 -84.93
N LYS A 285 65.31 91.87 -85.62
CA LYS A 285 65.19 90.59 -86.36
C LYS A 285 65.13 89.37 -85.44
N GLU A 286 65.75 89.45 -84.27
CA GLU A 286 65.70 88.40 -83.25
C GLU A 286 64.38 88.44 -82.44
N GLN A 287 63.82 89.64 -82.22
CA GLN A 287 62.48 89.82 -81.66
C GLN A 287 61.36 89.32 -82.60
N GLU A 288 61.49 89.45 -83.93
CA GLU A 288 60.53 88.86 -84.88
C GLU A 288 60.54 87.32 -84.87
N LYS A 289 61.71 86.68 -84.71
CA LYS A 289 61.80 85.22 -84.55
C LYS A 289 61.24 84.74 -83.21
N LEU A 290 61.55 85.43 -82.11
CA LEU A 290 60.99 85.14 -80.79
C LEU A 290 59.47 85.30 -80.76
N LEU A 291 58.91 86.29 -81.48
CA LEU A 291 57.46 86.47 -81.59
C LEU A 291 56.78 85.32 -82.35
N GLN A 292 57.40 84.79 -83.42
CA GLN A 292 56.85 83.62 -84.13
C GLN A 292 56.93 82.34 -83.30
N GLU A 293 58.00 82.12 -82.52
CA GLU A 293 58.11 80.98 -81.61
C GLU A 293 57.12 81.08 -80.44
N ILE A 294 56.98 82.26 -79.81
CA ILE A 294 55.99 82.50 -78.74
C ILE A 294 54.56 82.28 -79.25
N GLN A 295 54.27 82.66 -80.50
CA GLN A 295 52.95 82.50 -81.08
C GLN A 295 52.62 81.02 -81.35
N LYS A 296 53.62 80.23 -81.78
CA LYS A 296 53.50 78.78 -81.92
C LYS A 296 53.35 78.08 -80.57
N ASP A 297 54.15 78.42 -79.57
CA ASP A 297 54.08 77.84 -78.21
C ASP A 297 52.73 78.13 -77.55
N LYS A 298 52.19 79.34 -77.74
CA LYS A 298 50.87 79.73 -77.23
C LYS A 298 49.73 79.01 -77.93
N GLU A 299 49.88 78.66 -79.22
CA GLU A 299 48.92 77.84 -79.96
C GLU A 299 48.96 76.38 -79.50
N GLU A 300 50.15 75.82 -79.27
CA GLU A 300 50.32 74.47 -78.69
C GLU A 300 49.78 74.39 -77.25
N GLU A 301 50.01 75.41 -76.42
CA GLU A 301 49.48 75.49 -75.04
C GLU A 301 47.94 75.65 -75.03
N ASN A 302 47.37 76.41 -75.97
CA ASN A 302 45.91 76.49 -76.15
C ASN A 302 45.27 75.19 -76.62
N VAL A 303 46.00 74.32 -77.32
CA VAL A 303 45.52 72.97 -77.67
C VAL A 303 45.57 72.08 -76.43
N LYS A 304 46.67 72.08 -75.66
CA LYS A 304 46.80 71.31 -74.41
C LYS A 304 45.75 71.69 -73.38
N LEU A 305 45.54 72.98 -73.11
CA LEU A 305 44.51 73.45 -72.19
C LEU A 305 43.10 73.08 -72.65
N ARG A 306 42.83 73.07 -73.97
CA ARG A 306 41.54 72.60 -74.50
C ARG A 306 41.33 71.10 -74.27
N ASP A 307 42.37 70.29 -74.47
CA ASP A 307 42.30 68.85 -74.23
C ASP A 307 42.19 68.53 -72.73
N GLU A 308 42.89 69.26 -71.85
CA GLU A 308 42.75 69.13 -70.39
C GLU A 308 41.34 69.50 -69.91
N ILE A 309 40.77 70.61 -70.41
CA ILE A 309 39.38 70.98 -70.13
C ILE A 309 38.41 69.89 -70.63
N ARG A 310 38.68 69.28 -71.79
CA ARG A 310 37.85 68.21 -72.33
C ARG A 310 37.91 66.94 -71.47
N ILE A 311 39.10 66.54 -71.04
CA ILE A 311 39.31 65.37 -70.17
C ILE A 311 38.66 65.61 -68.81
N CYS A 312 38.89 66.77 -68.20
CA CYS A 312 38.33 67.14 -66.91
C CYS A 312 36.80 67.17 -66.94
N LYS A 313 36.18 67.67 -68.03
CA LYS A 313 34.72 67.59 -68.23
C LYS A 313 34.21 66.15 -68.29
N GLN A 314 34.89 65.27 -69.03
CA GLN A 314 34.50 63.85 -69.11
C GLN A 314 34.64 63.13 -67.76
N GLU A 315 35.65 63.47 -66.94
CA GLU A 315 35.82 62.92 -65.61
C GLU A 315 34.71 63.37 -64.65
N PHE A 316 34.34 64.66 -64.67
CA PHE A 316 33.21 65.16 -63.88
C PHE A 316 31.87 64.54 -64.32
N GLU A 317 31.65 64.33 -65.62
CA GLU A 317 30.45 63.64 -66.11
C GLU A 317 30.36 62.19 -65.62
N LYS A 318 31.49 61.47 -65.62
CA LYS A 318 31.56 60.11 -65.06
C LYS A 318 31.32 60.10 -63.56
N GLU A 319 31.91 61.03 -62.82
CA GLU A 319 31.71 61.13 -61.37
C GLU A 319 30.25 61.48 -61.02
N ILE A 320 29.62 62.39 -61.77
CA ILE A 320 28.19 62.71 -61.61
C ILE A 320 27.32 61.47 -61.91
N SER A 321 27.67 60.68 -62.92
CA SER A 321 26.96 59.42 -63.20
C SER A 321 27.12 58.43 -62.05
N ASN A 322 28.35 58.21 -61.58
CA ASN A 322 28.63 57.32 -60.46
C ASN A 322 27.89 57.74 -59.17
N GLN A 323 27.85 59.04 -58.88
CA GLN A 323 27.11 59.56 -57.73
C GLN A 323 25.58 59.42 -57.88
N LYS A 324 25.05 59.57 -59.10
CA LYS A 324 23.63 59.28 -59.37
C LYS A 324 23.30 57.81 -59.15
N ASP A 325 24.16 56.91 -59.62
CA ASP A 325 23.99 55.46 -59.47
C ASP A 325 24.11 55.03 -58.00
N ALA A 326 25.09 55.58 -57.27
CA ALA A 326 25.24 55.35 -55.82
C ALA A 326 24.02 55.87 -55.04
N LYS A 327 23.49 57.04 -55.40
CA LYS A 327 22.26 57.58 -54.78
C LYS A 327 21.05 56.70 -55.06
N GLN A 328 20.89 56.18 -56.28
CA GLN A 328 19.80 55.24 -56.58
C GLN A 328 19.93 53.93 -55.80
N LEU A 329 21.15 53.40 -55.67
CA LEU A 329 21.41 52.20 -54.87
C LEU A 329 21.04 52.39 -53.40
N LEU A 330 21.43 53.53 -52.81
CA LEU A 330 21.08 53.87 -51.42
C LEU A 330 19.57 54.04 -51.22
N ILE A 331 18.87 54.62 -52.20
CA ILE A 331 17.40 54.70 -52.16
C ILE A 331 16.78 53.30 -52.20
N LYS A 332 17.29 52.41 -53.05
CA LYS A 332 16.82 51.03 -53.14
C LYS A 332 17.04 50.27 -51.83
N GLN A 333 18.25 50.35 -51.27
CA GLN A 333 18.58 49.73 -49.98
C GLN A 333 17.73 50.31 -48.82
N LYS A 334 17.46 51.61 -48.82
CA LYS A 334 16.57 52.25 -47.84
C LYS A 334 15.15 51.69 -47.94
N LEU A 335 14.61 51.54 -49.16
CA LEU A 335 13.27 50.98 -49.37
C LEU A 335 13.21 49.50 -48.95
N GLU A 336 14.22 48.70 -49.29
CA GLU A 336 14.31 47.29 -48.85
C GLU A 336 14.41 47.16 -47.32
N LEU A 337 15.15 48.05 -46.66
CA LEU A 337 15.21 48.08 -45.20
C LEU A 337 13.89 48.54 -44.58
N GLN A 338 13.22 49.52 -45.18
CA GLN A 338 11.90 49.98 -44.73
C GLN A 338 10.87 48.85 -44.82
N GLU A 339 10.84 48.12 -45.94
CA GLU A 339 9.97 46.97 -46.12
C GLU A 339 10.25 45.87 -45.09
N LYS A 340 11.53 45.58 -44.81
CA LYS A 340 11.90 44.63 -43.74
C LYS A 340 11.43 45.10 -42.37
N VAL A 341 11.56 46.39 -42.04
CA VAL A 341 11.09 46.97 -40.78
C VAL A 341 9.58 46.85 -40.65
N ASP A 342 8.83 47.17 -41.71
CA ASP A 342 7.36 47.08 -41.71
C ASP A 342 6.91 45.61 -41.57
N ASN A 343 7.60 44.68 -42.23
CA ASN A 343 7.38 43.24 -42.09
C ASN A 343 7.68 42.74 -40.67
N PHE A 344 8.79 43.18 -40.05
CA PHE A 344 9.07 42.84 -38.65
C PHE A 344 8.06 43.44 -37.68
N SER A 345 7.60 44.68 -37.93
CA SER A 345 6.59 45.33 -37.10
C SER A 345 5.25 44.59 -37.16
N THR A 346 4.80 44.19 -38.35
CA THR A 346 3.56 43.43 -38.51
C THR A 346 3.66 42.02 -37.91
N ALA A 347 4.79 41.33 -38.10
CA ALA A 347 5.04 40.04 -37.47
C ALA A 347 5.05 40.13 -35.93
N MET A 348 5.68 41.17 -35.36
CA MET A 348 5.74 41.36 -33.92
C MET A 348 4.36 41.69 -33.33
N GLU A 349 3.56 42.49 -34.04
CA GLU A 349 2.17 42.77 -33.64
C GLU A 349 1.27 41.53 -33.72
N GLN A 350 1.47 40.69 -34.73
CA GLN A 350 0.77 39.41 -34.82
C GLN A 350 1.18 38.47 -33.68
N GLU A 351 2.46 38.42 -33.31
CA GLU A 351 2.94 37.57 -32.22
C GLU A 351 2.42 38.03 -30.85
N LYS A 352 2.30 39.35 -30.62
CA LYS A 352 1.61 39.87 -29.42
C LYS A 352 0.17 39.40 -29.33
N LYS A 353 -0.59 39.47 -30.45
CA LYS A 353 -1.96 38.96 -30.49
C LYS A 353 -2.02 37.46 -30.22
N ASN A 354 -1.10 36.69 -30.79
CA ASN A 354 -1.00 35.25 -30.52
C ASN A 354 -0.72 35.00 -29.03
N GLN A 355 0.19 35.77 -28.41
CA GLN A 355 0.52 35.64 -26.99
C GLN A 355 -0.67 35.98 -26.09
N GLU A 356 -1.45 37.00 -26.41
CA GLU A 356 -2.69 37.37 -25.70
C GLU A 356 -3.71 36.22 -25.75
N VAL A 357 -3.96 35.67 -26.95
CA VAL A 357 -4.88 34.54 -27.13
C VAL A 357 -4.40 33.31 -26.35
N MET A 358 -3.10 33.00 -26.39
CA MET A 358 -2.53 31.88 -25.63
C MET A 358 -2.70 32.08 -24.13
N LYS A 359 -2.49 33.31 -23.62
CA LYS A 359 -2.67 33.64 -22.20
C LYS A 359 -4.12 33.44 -21.75
N ASP A 360 -5.08 33.85 -22.57
CA ASP A 360 -6.50 33.65 -22.25
C ASP A 360 -6.92 32.19 -22.32
N GLN A 361 -6.42 31.42 -23.30
CA GLN A 361 -6.61 29.97 -23.35
C GLN A 361 -6.00 29.28 -22.12
N TRP A 362 -4.82 29.70 -21.67
CA TRP A 362 -4.19 29.19 -20.46
C TRP A 362 -5.02 29.48 -19.21
N LYS A 363 -5.50 30.72 -19.03
CA LYS A 363 -6.38 31.06 -17.90
C LYS A 363 -7.68 30.24 -17.91
N LYS A 364 -8.26 30.01 -19.09
CA LYS A 364 -9.47 29.19 -19.22
C LYS A 364 -9.19 27.74 -18.82
N LYS A 365 -8.11 27.13 -19.32
CA LYS A 365 -7.67 25.78 -18.93
C LYS A 365 -7.34 25.69 -17.43
N GLU A 366 -6.67 26.70 -16.88
CA GLU A 366 -6.37 26.78 -15.45
C GLU A 366 -7.66 26.81 -14.61
N GLY A 367 -8.66 27.60 -15.02
CA GLY A 367 -9.97 27.63 -14.37
C GLY A 367 -10.73 26.31 -14.46
N GLU A 368 -10.69 25.65 -15.62
CA GLU A 368 -11.28 24.31 -15.81
C GLU A 368 -10.60 23.25 -14.94
N LEU A 369 -9.26 23.29 -14.83
CA LEU A 369 -8.50 22.40 -13.96
C LEU A 369 -8.82 22.64 -12.49
N LYS A 370 -8.88 23.90 -12.04
CA LYS A 370 -9.28 24.24 -10.66
C LYS A 370 -10.68 23.73 -10.32
N LYS A 371 -11.64 23.86 -11.24
CA LYS A 371 -12.99 23.29 -11.06
C LYS A 371 -12.95 21.77 -10.94
N LYS A 372 -12.23 21.09 -11.83
CA LYS A 372 -12.07 19.63 -11.77
C LYS A 372 -11.40 19.16 -10.48
N CYS A 373 -10.37 19.88 -10.00
CA CYS A 373 -9.73 19.60 -8.71
C CYS A 373 -10.74 19.71 -7.56
N ALA A 374 -11.51 20.81 -7.49
CA ALA A 374 -12.53 20.99 -6.47
C ALA A 374 -13.64 19.92 -6.53
N GLU A 375 -14.06 19.50 -7.73
CA GLU A 375 -15.03 18.41 -7.91
C GLU A 375 -14.49 17.05 -7.44
N ILE A 376 -13.22 16.76 -7.73
CA ILE A 376 -12.56 15.52 -7.29
C ILE A 376 -12.40 15.54 -5.76
N GLU A 377 -11.97 16.65 -5.17
CA GLU A 377 -11.86 16.81 -3.72
C GLU A 377 -13.21 16.64 -3.03
N ALA A 378 -14.28 17.22 -3.57
CA ALA A 378 -15.63 17.05 -3.04
C ALA A 378 -16.10 15.59 -3.12
N LYS A 379 -15.85 14.90 -4.24
CA LYS A 379 -16.14 13.47 -4.40
C LYS A 379 -15.34 12.60 -3.43
N LEU A 380 -14.06 12.91 -3.24
CA LEU A 380 -13.20 12.21 -2.29
C LEU A 380 -13.72 12.37 -0.86
N GLN A 381 -14.06 13.59 -0.44
CA GLN A 381 -14.63 13.85 0.87
C GLN A 381 -15.97 13.14 1.09
N ALA A 382 -16.83 13.07 0.07
CA ALA A 382 -18.07 12.32 0.13
C ALA A 382 -17.83 10.80 0.28
N LEU A 383 -16.84 10.25 -0.44
CA LEU A 383 -16.45 8.85 -0.32
C LEU A 383 -15.89 8.52 1.05
N ILE A 384 -15.04 9.39 1.61
CA ILE A 384 -14.50 9.24 2.98
C ILE A 384 -15.64 9.19 3.99
N LYS A 385 -16.56 10.18 3.97
CA LYS A 385 -17.72 10.19 4.88
C LYS A 385 -18.59 8.94 4.75
N LYS A 386 -18.84 8.50 3.52
CA LYS A 386 -19.63 7.27 3.28
C LYS A 386 -18.91 6.03 3.82
N LYS A 387 -17.57 5.99 3.74
CA LYS A 387 -16.78 4.88 4.25
C LYS A 387 -16.73 4.87 5.77
N ASP A 388 -16.57 6.03 6.40
CA ASP A 388 -16.60 6.17 7.86
C ASP A 388 -17.96 5.72 8.43
N GLU A 389 -19.06 6.12 7.80
CA GLU A 389 -20.41 5.69 8.18
C GLU A 389 -20.57 4.17 8.01
N GLN A 390 -20.02 3.59 6.93
CA GLN A 390 -20.04 2.14 6.74
C GLN A 390 -19.23 1.42 7.83
N CYS A 391 -18.08 1.95 8.24
CA CYS A 391 -17.26 1.37 9.31
C CYS A 391 -18.00 1.42 10.65
N LYS A 392 -18.61 2.54 11.03
CA LYS A 392 -19.41 2.65 12.25
C LYS A 392 -20.56 1.63 12.29
N ASN A 393 -21.30 1.51 11.19
CA ASN A 393 -22.37 0.52 11.08
C ASN A 393 -21.84 -0.91 11.21
N HIS A 394 -20.65 -1.19 10.68
CA HIS A 394 -20.01 -2.49 10.82
C HIS A 394 -19.58 -2.76 12.27
N GLU A 395 -18.92 -1.81 12.94
CA GLU A 395 -18.51 -1.91 14.34
C GLU A 395 -19.72 -2.12 15.28
N GLU A 396 -20.83 -1.41 15.05
CA GLU A 396 -22.07 -1.61 15.80
C GLU A 396 -22.66 -3.01 15.57
N SER A 397 -22.64 -3.50 14.33
CA SER A 397 -23.12 -4.86 14.01
C SER A 397 -22.25 -5.94 14.64
N GLU A 398 -20.93 -5.75 14.65
CA GLU A 398 -19.97 -6.66 15.25
C GLU A 398 -20.13 -6.69 16.77
N CYS A 399 -20.30 -5.53 17.41
CA CYS A 399 -20.59 -5.43 18.84
C CYS A 399 -21.88 -6.18 19.21
N LYS A 400 -22.96 -6.02 18.43
CA LYS A 400 -24.24 -6.73 18.65
C LYS A 400 -24.07 -8.25 18.52
N LEU A 401 -23.34 -8.72 17.50
CA LEU A 401 -23.08 -10.14 17.31
C LEU A 401 -22.22 -10.72 18.45
N ASN A 402 -21.18 -9.99 18.88
CA ASN A 402 -20.33 -10.40 19.99
C ASN A 402 -21.14 -10.51 21.30
N MET A 403 -22.03 -9.55 21.58
CA MET A 403 -22.93 -9.64 22.74
C MET A 403 -23.85 -10.88 22.67
N GLN A 404 -24.39 -11.20 21.49
CA GLN A 404 -25.20 -12.41 21.31
C GLN A 404 -24.40 -13.68 21.50
N ILE A 405 -23.17 -13.75 20.99
CA ILE A 405 -22.26 -14.88 21.18
C ILE A 405 -21.96 -15.08 22.67
N THR A 406 -21.66 -14.00 23.41
CA THR A 406 -21.44 -14.08 24.87
C THR A 406 -22.67 -14.61 25.60
N ALA A 407 -23.86 -14.08 25.32
CA ALA A 407 -25.10 -14.55 25.94
C ALA A 407 -25.41 -16.03 25.62
N LEU A 408 -25.19 -16.46 24.37
CA LEU A 408 -25.35 -17.85 23.97
C LEU A 408 -24.34 -18.77 24.66
N ASN A 409 -23.08 -18.32 24.81
CA ASN A 409 -22.05 -19.08 25.54
C ASN A 409 -22.38 -19.24 27.03
N GLU A 410 -22.91 -18.19 27.67
CA GLU A 410 -23.37 -18.24 29.06
C GLU A 410 -24.56 -19.20 29.22
N ASN A 411 -25.53 -19.13 28.30
CA ASN A 411 -26.67 -20.05 28.26
C ASN A 411 -26.22 -21.50 28.06
N LEU A 412 -25.31 -21.75 27.12
CA LEU A 412 -24.74 -23.07 26.89
C LEU A 412 -23.99 -23.59 28.12
N GLY A 413 -23.25 -22.71 28.81
CA GLY A 413 -22.58 -23.02 30.07
C GLY A 413 -23.57 -23.41 31.17
N THR A 414 -24.70 -22.72 31.25
CA THR A 414 -25.77 -23.00 32.21
C THR A 414 -26.44 -24.35 31.94
N VAL A 415 -26.87 -24.57 30.69
CA VAL A 415 -27.48 -25.85 30.27
C VAL A 415 -26.53 -27.03 30.49
N LYS A 416 -25.23 -26.85 30.23
CA LYS A 416 -24.22 -27.89 30.50
C LYS A 416 -24.12 -28.23 31.99
N LYS A 417 -24.18 -27.24 32.89
CA LYS A 417 -24.18 -27.47 34.35
C LYS A 417 -25.46 -28.17 34.80
N GLU A 418 -26.62 -27.75 34.30
CA GLU A 418 -27.92 -28.37 34.61
C GLU A 418 -27.96 -29.82 34.14
N TRP A 419 -27.52 -30.09 32.91
CA TRP A 419 -27.42 -31.43 32.37
C TRP A 419 -26.49 -32.31 33.22
N GLN A 420 -25.30 -31.83 33.60
CA GLN A 420 -24.40 -32.56 34.51
C GLN A 420 -25.04 -32.84 35.87
N SER A 421 -25.78 -31.87 36.43
CA SER A 421 -26.49 -32.07 37.70
C SER A 421 -27.59 -33.13 37.56
N SER A 422 -28.35 -33.08 36.47
CA SER A 422 -29.38 -34.07 36.16
C SER A 422 -28.78 -35.46 35.96
N GLN A 423 -27.64 -35.56 35.27
CA GLN A 423 -26.90 -36.81 35.08
C GLN A 423 -26.45 -37.41 36.41
N ARG A 424 -25.87 -36.61 37.32
CA ARG A 424 -25.50 -37.08 38.67
C ARG A 424 -26.73 -37.59 39.44
N ARG A 425 -27.85 -36.89 39.34
CA ARG A 425 -29.10 -37.29 39.99
C ARG A 425 -29.65 -38.60 39.43
N ALA A 426 -29.55 -38.81 38.12
CA ALA A 426 -29.95 -40.07 37.49
C ALA A 426 -29.09 -41.24 38.02
N SER A 427 -27.76 -41.09 38.07
CA SER A 427 -26.88 -42.13 38.61
C SER A 427 -27.14 -42.44 40.09
N GLU A 428 -27.50 -41.45 40.90
CA GLU A 428 -27.88 -41.67 42.29
C GLU A 428 -29.19 -42.46 42.41
N LEU A 429 -30.19 -42.14 41.58
CA LEU A 429 -31.45 -42.89 41.53
C LEU A 429 -31.23 -44.33 41.03
N GLU A 430 -30.34 -44.54 40.05
CA GLU A 430 -29.96 -45.88 39.59
C GLU A 430 -29.38 -46.71 40.73
N LYS A 431 -28.47 -46.13 41.52
CA LYS A 431 -27.90 -46.79 42.70
C LYS A 431 -28.98 -47.15 43.73
N GLN A 432 -29.90 -46.23 44.02
CA GLN A 432 -31.03 -46.49 44.92
C GLN A 432 -31.94 -47.61 44.40
N ILE A 433 -32.18 -47.70 43.09
CA ILE A 433 -32.93 -48.79 42.47
C ILE A 433 -32.22 -50.12 42.69
N ASP A 434 -30.90 -50.17 42.53
CA ASP A 434 -30.12 -51.39 42.74
C ASP A 434 -30.09 -51.82 44.21
N ASP A 435 -29.99 -50.86 45.15
CA ASP A 435 -30.07 -51.11 46.59
C ASP A 435 -31.45 -51.71 46.94
N LEU A 436 -32.54 -51.10 46.48
CA LEU A 436 -33.91 -51.60 46.69
C LEU A 436 -34.14 -52.98 46.05
N ARG A 437 -33.57 -53.25 44.87
CA ARG A 437 -33.61 -54.58 44.26
C ARG A 437 -32.90 -55.62 45.12
N GLY A 438 -31.76 -55.25 45.73
CA GLY A 438 -31.05 -56.09 46.69
C GLY A 438 -31.91 -56.39 47.92
N GLU A 439 -32.55 -55.37 48.51
CA GLU A 439 -33.46 -55.54 49.65
C GLU A 439 -34.64 -56.46 49.31
N ILE A 440 -35.27 -56.27 48.14
CA ILE A 440 -36.36 -57.13 47.66
C ILE A 440 -35.89 -58.59 47.58
N ALA A 441 -34.74 -58.86 46.96
CA ALA A 441 -34.22 -60.22 46.82
C ALA A 441 -33.97 -60.90 48.19
N VAL A 442 -33.46 -60.15 49.18
CA VAL A 442 -33.25 -60.66 50.55
C VAL A 442 -34.59 -60.98 51.22
N LEU A 443 -35.59 -60.09 51.07
CA LEU A 443 -36.92 -60.31 51.63
C LEU A 443 -37.62 -61.51 50.97
N GLU A 444 -37.53 -61.64 49.65
CA GLU A 444 -38.07 -62.78 48.90
C GLU A 444 -37.44 -64.10 49.35
N ALA A 445 -36.12 -64.15 49.49
CA ALA A 445 -35.41 -65.32 50.01
C ALA A 445 -35.84 -65.65 51.45
N THR A 446 -36.03 -64.64 52.30
CA THR A 446 -36.49 -64.81 53.69
C THR A 446 -37.92 -65.37 53.73
N VAL A 447 -38.82 -64.85 52.90
CA VAL A 447 -40.19 -65.35 52.78
C VAL A 447 -40.18 -66.79 52.29
N GLN A 448 -39.36 -67.13 51.30
CA GLN A 448 -39.26 -68.48 50.78
C GLN A 448 -38.77 -69.46 51.86
N ASN A 449 -37.72 -69.10 52.61
CA ASN A 449 -37.24 -69.92 53.73
C ASN A 449 -38.34 -70.18 54.77
N ASN A 450 -39.06 -69.13 55.19
CA ASN A 450 -40.17 -69.28 56.14
C ASN A 450 -41.32 -70.14 55.59
N GLN A 451 -41.61 -70.06 54.28
CA GLN A 451 -42.60 -70.93 53.64
C GLN A 451 -42.16 -72.40 53.62
N ASP A 452 -40.88 -72.66 53.37
CA ASP A 452 -40.33 -74.01 53.38
C ASP A 452 -40.32 -74.60 54.80
N GLU A 453 -39.93 -73.82 55.82
CA GLU A 453 -40.05 -74.19 57.24
C GLU A 453 -41.51 -74.50 57.63
N ARG A 454 -42.45 -73.65 57.21
CA ARG A 454 -43.89 -73.89 57.43
C ARG A 454 -44.35 -75.19 56.78
N ARG A 455 -43.89 -75.50 55.56
CA ARG A 455 -44.25 -76.74 54.85
C ARG A 455 -43.74 -77.96 55.62
N VAL A 456 -42.49 -77.93 56.07
CA VAL A 456 -41.89 -79.01 56.87
C VAL A 456 -42.63 -79.22 58.19
N LEU A 457 -42.99 -78.13 58.89
CA LEU A 457 -43.77 -78.22 60.13
C LEU A 457 -45.17 -78.81 59.88
N LEU A 458 -45.84 -78.39 58.81
CA LEU A 458 -47.16 -78.92 58.44
C LEU A 458 -47.08 -80.42 58.13
N GLU A 459 -46.09 -80.87 57.36
CA GLU A 459 -45.87 -82.29 57.09
C GLU A 459 -45.64 -83.09 58.38
N ARG A 460 -44.89 -82.53 59.34
CA ARG A 460 -44.70 -83.15 60.66
C ARG A 460 -46.01 -83.25 61.44
N CYS A 461 -46.83 -82.20 61.45
CA CYS A 461 -48.14 -82.19 62.10
C CYS A 461 -49.06 -83.26 61.49
N LEU A 462 -49.20 -83.29 60.16
CA LEU A 462 -50.01 -84.28 59.46
C LEU A 462 -49.56 -85.72 59.76
N LYS A 463 -48.24 -85.96 59.82
CA LYS A 463 -47.71 -87.27 60.21
C LYS A 463 -48.10 -87.63 61.63
N SER A 464 -47.99 -86.71 62.58
CA SER A 464 -48.39 -86.93 63.97
C SER A 464 -49.90 -87.13 64.12
N GLU A 465 -50.73 -86.41 63.36
CA GLU A 465 -52.19 -86.62 63.31
C GLU A 465 -52.52 -88.03 62.81
N GLY A 466 -51.89 -88.48 61.72
CA GLY A 466 -52.05 -89.85 61.23
C GLY A 466 -51.56 -90.93 62.20
N GLU A 467 -50.56 -90.64 63.05
CA GLU A 467 -50.15 -91.52 64.15
C GLU A 467 -51.20 -91.54 65.28
N ILE A 468 -51.78 -90.40 65.62
CA ILE A 468 -52.87 -90.29 66.60
C ILE A 468 -54.10 -91.07 66.12
N GLU A 469 -54.52 -90.94 64.87
CA GLU A 469 -55.65 -91.69 64.30
C GLU A 469 -55.43 -93.20 64.40
N LYS A 470 -54.22 -93.69 64.09
CA LYS A 470 -53.85 -95.11 64.26
C LYS A 470 -53.95 -95.56 65.73
N LEU A 471 -53.49 -94.73 66.66
CA LEU A 471 -53.58 -95.02 68.10
C LEU A 471 -55.03 -95.02 68.58
N GLN A 472 -55.85 -94.06 68.14
CA GLN A 472 -57.29 -94.01 68.44
C GLN A 472 -58.00 -95.26 67.95
N SER A 473 -57.73 -95.72 66.71
CA SER A 473 -58.28 -96.97 66.18
C SER A 473 -57.90 -98.17 67.06
N LYS A 474 -56.63 -98.28 67.49
CA LYS A 474 -56.18 -99.34 68.40
C LYS A 474 -56.88 -99.29 69.77
N VAL A 475 -57.08 -98.08 70.32
CA VAL A 475 -57.79 -97.90 71.59
C VAL A 475 -59.26 -98.31 71.45
N MET A 476 -59.93 -97.95 70.35
CA MET A 476 -61.30 -98.37 70.07
C MET A 476 -61.41 -99.90 69.97
N ASP A 477 -60.48 -100.55 69.26
CA ASP A 477 -60.44 -102.01 69.15
C ASP A 477 -60.19 -102.68 70.51
N ALA A 478 -59.27 -102.15 71.31
CA ALA A 478 -59.00 -102.65 72.66
C ALA A 478 -60.21 -102.48 73.58
N ARG A 479 -60.93 -101.36 73.47
CA ARG A 479 -62.15 -101.10 74.23
C ARG A 479 -63.26 -102.07 73.84
N ARG A 480 -63.47 -102.31 72.54
CA ARG A 480 -64.43 -103.32 72.07
C ARG A 480 -64.11 -104.71 72.63
N LYS A 481 -62.84 -105.13 72.59
CA LYS A 481 -62.40 -106.40 73.20
C LYS A 481 -62.65 -106.44 74.72
N LEU A 482 -62.44 -105.32 75.41
CA LEU A 482 -62.73 -105.22 76.84
C LEU A 482 -64.23 -105.36 77.10
N ASP A 483 -65.09 -104.71 76.31
CA ASP A 483 -66.54 -104.80 76.44
C ASP A 483 -67.02 -106.24 76.16
N ASP A 484 -66.51 -106.89 75.10
CA ASP A 484 -66.81 -108.29 74.76
C ASP A 484 -66.40 -109.26 75.89
N THR A 485 -65.20 -109.08 76.46
CA THR A 485 -64.73 -109.92 77.59
C THR A 485 -65.48 -109.64 78.89
N THR A 486 -65.88 -108.39 79.13
CA THR A 486 -66.73 -108.01 80.26
C THR A 486 -68.12 -108.64 80.15
N ALA A 487 -68.72 -108.62 78.95
CA ALA A 487 -70.00 -109.28 78.68
C ALA A 487 -69.91 -110.79 78.89
N ALA A 488 -68.87 -111.44 78.38
CA ALA A 488 -68.61 -112.86 78.60
C ALA A 488 -68.44 -113.19 80.10
N MET A 489 -67.72 -112.35 80.85
CA MET A 489 -67.57 -112.51 82.31
C MET A 489 -68.92 -112.39 83.04
N GLN A 490 -69.78 -111.44 82.65
CA GLN A 490 -71.11 -111.29 83.24
C GLN A 490 -72.01 -112.50 82.94
N GLU A 491 -71.97 -113.03 81.71
CA GLU A 491 -72.72 -114.23 81.33
C GLU A 491 -72.27 -115.46 82.12
N LEU A 492 -70.94 -115.68 82.21
CA LEU A 492 -70.38 -116.72 83.08
C LEU A 492 -70.74 -116.51 84.56
N GLY A 493 -70.78 -115.27 85.03
CA GLY A 493 -71.22 -114.92 86.38
C GLY A 493 -72.67 -115.29 86.65
N ARG A 494 -73.57 -115.03 85.68
CA ARG A 494 -74.99 -115.43 85.75
C ARG A 494 -75.13 -116.95 85.74
N GLU A 495 -74.43 -117.65 84.86
CA GLU A 495 -74.42 -119.12 84.81
C GLU A 495 -73.89 -119.72 86.13
N ASN A 496 -72.82 -119.16 86.69
CA ASN A 496 -72.29 -119.60 87.98
C ASN A 496 -73.30 -119.41 89.11
N GLN A 497 -73.98 -118.25 89.19
CA GLN A 497 -75.08 -118.04 90.15
C GLN A 497 -76.22 -119.05 89.95
N SER A 498 -76.64 -119.29 88.70
CA SER A 498 -77.65 -120.29 88.37
C SER A 498 -77.25 -121.69 88.84
N LEU A 499 -76.00 -122.08 88.60
CA LEU A 499 -75.44 -123.34 89.09
C LEU A 499 -75.40 -123.41 90.62
N GLN A 500 -75.00 -122.33 91.31
CA GLN A 500 -75.02 -122.27 92.77
C GLN A 500 -76.43 -122.40 93.35
N ILE A 501 -77.42 -121.77 92.73
CA ILE A 501 -78.84 -121.92 93.12
C ILE A 501 -79.27 -123.37 92.93
N LYS A 502 -79.00 -123.98 91.76
CA LYS A 502 -79.30 -125.39 91.50
C LYS A 502 -78.62 -126.32 92.51
N HIS A 503 -77.34 -126.07 92.82
CA HIS A 503 -76.59 -126.82 93.82
C HIS A 503 -77.19 -126.67 95.22
N THR A 504 -77.56 -125.46 95.63
CA THR A 504 -78.19 -125.18 96.92
C THR A 504 -79.57 -125.83 97.02
N GLN A 505 -80.38 -125.77 95.95
CA GLN A 505 -81.66 -126.47 95.87
C GLN A 505 -81.48 -127.99 95.97
N ALA A 506 -80.44 -128.54 95.36
CA ALA A 506 -80.10 -129.96 95.47
C ALA A 506 -79.67 -130.34 96.90
N LEU A 507 -78.88 -129.49 97.58
CA LEU A 507 -78.47 -129.69 98.98
C LEU A 507 -79.63 -129.59 99.97
N ASN A 508 -80.52 -128.60 99.78
CA ASN A 508 -81.68 -128.38 100.63
C ASN A 508 -82.85 -129.30 100.30
N ARG A 509 -82.69 -130.21 99.33
CA ARG A 509 -83.67 -131.22 98.98
C ARG A 509 -83.73 -132.23 100.11
N LYS A 510 -84.71 -132.07 100.99
CA LYS A 510 -85.03 -133.07 102.01
C LYS A 510 -85.96 -134.11 101.39
N TRP A 511 -85.68 -135.37 101.66
CA TRP A 511 -86.66 -136.43 101.43
C TRP A 511 -87.86 -136.13 102.32
N ALA A 512 -89.05 -136.14 101.75
CA ALA A 512 -90.27 -135.92 102.51
C ALA A 512 -90.37 -136.99 103.61
N GLU A 513 -90.75 -136.58 104.81
CA GLU A 513 -90.79 -137.47 105.97
C GLU A 513 -91.85 -138.57 105.72
N ASP A 514 -91.52 -139.83 106.04
CA ASP A 514 -92.35 -141.00 105.72
C ASP A 514 -93.82 -140.86 106.20
N ASN A 515 -94.05 -140.09 107.27
CA ASN A 515 -95.40 -139.86 107.81
C ASN A 515 -96.23 -138.88 106.97
N GLU A 516 -95.59 -137.98 106.22
CA GLU A 516 -96.25 -136.98 105.37
C GLU A 516 -96.48 -137.51 103.95
N VAL A 517 -95.72 -138.52 103.54
CA VAL A 517 -95.90 -139.20 102.26
C VAL A 517 -96.77 -140.44 102.46
N GLN A 518 -98.10 -140.27 102.46
CA GLN A 518 -99.01 -141.41 102.63
C GLN A 518 -99.07 -142.32 101.40
N ASN A 519 -98.63 -141.83 100.24
CA ASN A 519 -98.74 -142.49 98.95
C ASN A 519 -97.60 -142.10 98.00
N CYS A 520 -97.18 -143.04 97.15
CA CYS A 520 -96.06 -142.82 96.23
C CYS A 520 -96.40 -141.74 95.20
N MET A 521 -95.63 -140.65 95.16
CA MET A 521 -95.86 -139.51 94.25
C MET A 521 -95.75 -139.87 92.75
N ALA A 522 -95.17 -141.03 92.40
CA ALA A 522 -95.08 -141.51 91.02
C ALA A 522 -96.24 -142.42 90.59
N CYS A 523 -96.83 -143.21 91.50
CA CYS A 523 -97.86 -144.21 91.17
C CYS A 523 -99.14 -144.14 92.02
N GLY A 524 -99.21 -143.20 92.97
CA GLY A 524 -100.38 -142.87 93.78
C GLY A 524 -100.81 -143.90 94.83
N LYS A 525 -100.11 -145.02 94.99
CA LYS A 525 -100.48 -146.10 95.92
C LYS A 525 -100.04 -145.80 97.35
N ASN A 526 -100.89 -146.14 98.32
CA ASN A 526 -100.63 -145.90 99.74
C ASN A 526 -99.57 -146.86 100.30
N PHE A 527 -98.64 -146.34 101.10
CA PHE A 527 -97.60 -147.15 101.76
C PHE A 527 -98.19 -147.94 102.95
N SER A 528 -97.79 -149.20 103.11
CA SER A 528 -98.21 -150.08 104.23
C SER A 528 -97.04 -150.94 104.72
N VAL A 529 -97.15 -151.57 105.90
CA VAL A 529 -96.04 -152.33 106.54
C VAL A 529 -95.49 -153.47 105.65
N THR A 530 -96.27 -153.96 104.68
CA THR A 530 -95.89 -154.98 103.69
C THR A 530 -95.55 -154.41 102.31
N ILE A 531 -95.74 -153.11 102.07
CA ILE A 531 -95.54 -152.42 100.79
C ILE A 531 -94.90 -151.05 101.04
N ARG A 532 -93.57 -150.97 100.88
CA ARG A 532 -92.82 -149.71 100.81
C ARG A 532 -92.66 -149.23 99.38
#